data_AF-A0A183D9C9-F1
#
_entry.id   AF-A0A183D9C9-F1
#
_cell.length_a   1.000
_cell.length_b   1.000
_cell.length_c   1.000
_cell.angle_alpha   90.00
_cell.angle_beta   90.00
_cell.angle_gamma   90.00
#
_symmetry.space_group_name_H-M   'P 1'
#
loop_
_entity.id
_entity.type
_entity.pdbx_description
1 polymer ?
#
loop_
_entity_poly.entity_id
_entity_poly.type
_entity_poly.pdbx_seq_one_letter_code
_entity_poly.pdbx_strand_id
1 'polypeptide(L)'
;MASPRSFEYMLIAGKQRLSSGIESELVLNPDSSVINDGLLPVTAKQQRYIVTCSNTTVGHLCEYILQRVRIESYAETSKKSAQYFAQKRVLLCLAKSDLTLDDVLVVNETGEGQFTAVNVCERNSCSTTVSVFTINSPFKALDESLTIEQLKTEHWSNRKRPIKLIFKFVDRS
;
A
#
# COMPACT_ATOMS: atom_id res chain seq x y z
N MET A 1 -2.71 17.34 -44.11
CA MET A 1 -3.50 16.44 -43.22
C MET A 1 -2.59 15.93 -42.11
N ALA A 2 -3.19 15.62 -40.95
CA ALA A 2 -2.60 15.24 -39.65
C ALA A 2 -2.16 16.41 -38.74
N SER A 3 -3.11 16.89 -37.93
CA SER A 3 -2.85 17.68 -36.71
C SER A 3 -2.40 16.74 -35.57
N PRO A 4 -1.43 17.12 -34.73
CA PRO A 4 -0.96 16.29 -33.63
C PRO A 4 -2.08 16.13 -32.60
N ARG A 5 -2.49 14.88 -32.34
CA ARG A 5 -3.45 14.55 -31.28
C ARG A 5 -2.81 14.90 -29.94
N SER A 6 -3.26 15.98 -29.32
CA SER A 6 -2.94 16.35 -27.95
C SER A 6 -3.40 15.23 -27.01
N PHE A 7 -2.49 14.78 -26.15
CA PHE A 7 -2.73 13.80 -25.08
C PHE A 7 -3.46 14.43 -23.88
N GLU A 8 -4.50 15.23 -24.14
CA GLU A 8 -5.25 15.98 -23.11
C GLU A 8 -6.64 15.38 -22.84
N TYR A 9 -6.79 14.07 -22.71
CA TYR A 9 -8.06 13.49 -22.26
C TYR A 9 -7.89 12.24 -21.39
N MET A 10 -6.94 12.27 -20.46
CA MET A 10 -6.81 11.24 -19.41
C MET A 10 -7.10 11.81 -18.01
N LEU A 11 -7.92 12.84 -17.95
CA LEU A 11 -8.64 13.24 -16.75
C LEU A 11 -10.11 12.95 -17.03
N ILE A 12 -10.69 12.09 -16.19
CA ILE A 12 -12.08 11.63 -16.25
C ILE A 12 -12.98 12.87 -16.27
N ALA A 13 -13.38 13.29 -17.47
CA ALA A 13 -14.25 14.43 -17.66
C ALA A 13 -15.58 14.10 -16.96
N GLY A 14 -16.01 15.04 -16.12
CA GLY A 14 -17.06 14.86 -15.14
C GLY A 14 -18.32 14.19 -15.70
N LYS A 15 -18.88 13.30 -14.87
CA LYS A 15 -20.19 12.63 -15.02
C LYS A 15 -20.24 11.33 -15.83
N GLN A 16 -19.17 10.52 -15.84
CA GLN A 16 -19.42 9.08 -15.86
C GLN A 16 -19.97 8.71 -14.48
N ARG A 17 -21.29 8.67 -14.33
CA ARG A 17 -21.92 8.11 -13.12
C ARG A 17 -21.34 6.71 -12.99
N LEU A 18 -20.47 6.52 -12.00
CA LEU A 18 -20.09 5.20 -11.56
C LEU A 18 -21.40 4.44 -11.37
N SER A 19 -21.50 3.25 -11.96
CA SER A 19 -22.67 2.38 -11.85
C SER A 19 -23.11 2.35 -10.39
N SER A 20 -24.42 2.39 -10.11
CA SER A 20 -24.92 2.22 -8.74
C SER A 20 -24.26 0.99 -8.11
N GLY A 21 -23.50 1.18 -7.02
CA GLY A 21 -22.70 0.13 -6.38
C GLY A 21 -21.17 0.22 -6.57
N ILE A 22 -20.63 1.07 -7.46
CA ILE A 22 -19.19 1.39 -7.51
C ILE A 22 -18.96 2.70 -6.76
N GLU A 23 -18.51 2.60 -5.51
CA GLU A 23 -18.59 3.74 -4.57
C GLU A 23 -17.36 3.92 -3.70
N SER A 24 -16.38 3.01 -3.79
CA SER A 24 -15.23 2.98 -2.92
C SER A 24 -13.97 3.36 -3.68
N GLU A 25 -13.39 4.50 -3.33
CA GLU A 25 -12.05 4.91 -3.77
C GLU A 25 -10.99 4.31 -2.84
N LEU A 26 -9.97 3.69 -3.40
CA LEU A 26 -8.86 3.11 -2.66
C LEU A 26 -7.51 3.58 -3.22
N VAL A 27 -6.55 3.70 -2.32
CA VAL A 27 -5.13 3.87 -2.61
C VAL A 27 -4.38 2.67 -2.05
N LEU A 28 -3.75 1.89 -2.92
CA LEU A 28 -2.95 0.73 -2.57
C LEU A 28 -1.48 1.13 -2.64
N ASN A 29 -0.80 1.12 -1.50
CA ASN A 29 0.60 1.52 -1.37
C ASN A 29 1.48 0.28 -1.27
N PRO A 30 2.60 0.22 -2.00
CA PRO A 30 3.60 -0.82 -1.76
C PRO A 30 4.23 -0.64 -0.37
N ASP A 31 4.42 -1.75 0.35
CA ASP A 31 5.26 -1.75 1.54
C ASP A 31 6.73 -1.44 1.20
N SER A 32 7.49 -0.95 2.17
CA SER A 32 8.94 -0.79 2.05
C SER A 32 9.66 -2.05 1.56
N SER A 33 9.20 -3.24 1.97
CA SER A 33 9.74 -4.52 1.52
C SER A 33 9.54 -4.75 0.03
N VAL A 34 8.48 -4.20 -0.57
CA VAL A 34 8.20 -4.26 -2.01
C VAL A 34 9.09 -3.28 -2.76
N ILE A 35 9.24 -2.05 -2.23
CA ILE A 35 10.08 -1.01 -2.84
C ILE A 35 11.54 -1.48 -2.92
N ASN A 36 12.04 -2.07 -1.83
CA ASN A 36 13.43 -2.46 -1.68
C ASN A 36 13.77 -3.83 -2.28
N ASP A 37 12.78 -4.63 -2.70
CA ASP A 37 13.04 -5.93 -3.34
C ASP A 37 13.55 -5.72 -4.78
N GLY A 38 14.79 -6.15 -5.05
CA GLY A 38 15.43 -6.07 -6.36
C GLY A 38 14.94 -7.11 -7.37
N LEU A 39 14.21 -8.13 -6.93
CA LEU A 39 13.64 -9.19 -7.79
C LEU A 39 12.27 -8.79 -8.36
N LEU A 40 11.62 -7.78 -7.77
CA LEU A 40 10.32 -7.29 -8.22
C LEU A 40 10.48 -6.29 -9.39
N PRO A 41 9.61 -6.40 -10.42
CA PRO A 41 9.56 -5.45 -11.53
C PRO A 41 9.13 -4.05 -11.03
N VAL A 42 9.44 -3.02 -11.82
CA VAL A 42 9.12 -1.63 -11.46
C VAL A 42 7.61 -1.44 -11.24
N THR A 43 6.79 -2.16 -12.02
CA THR A 43 5.32 -2.14 -11.92
C THR A 43 4.78 -2.65 -10.59
N ALA A 44 5.51 -3.51 -9.87
CA ALA A 44 5.14 -3.96 -8.53
C ALA A 44 5.35 -2.88 -7.47
N LYS A 45 6.21 -1.89 -7.75
CA LYS A 45 6.60 -0.81 -6.83
C LYS A 45 5.73 0.44 -6.96
N GLN A 46 4.72 0.40 -7.82
CA GLN A 46 3.84 1.53 -8.07
C GLN A 46 2.68 1.57 -7.09
N GLN A 47 2.38 2.77 -6.59
CA GLN A 47 1.12 3.06 -5.90
C GLN A 47 -0.04 2.98 -6.88
N ARG A 48 -1.17 2.40 -6.45
CA ARG A 48 -2.35 2.20 -7.32
C ARG A 48 -3.56 2.91 -6.76
N TYR A 49 -4.24 3.64 -7.64
CA TYR A 49 -5.50 4.33 -7.37
C TYR A 49 -6.61 3.57 -8.08
N ILE A 50 -7.56 3.04 -7.31
CA ILE A 50 -8.63 2.21 -7.87
C ILE A 50 -9.98 2.62 -7.31
N VAL A 51 -11.03 2.31 -8.08
CA VAL A 51 -12.41 2.40 -7.63
C VAL A 51 -13.02 1.01 -7.71
N THR A 52 -13.74 0.60 -6.67
CA THR A 52 -14.37 -0.73 -6.61
C THR A 52 -15.73 -0.70 -5.91
N CYS A 53 -16.44 -1.82 -5.98
CA CYS A 53 -17.74 -2.00 -5.34
C CYS A 53 -17.62 -2.41 -3.87
N SER A 54 -18.66 -2.12 -3.09
CA SER A 54 -18.66 -2.31 -1.63
C SER A 54 -18.51 -3.78 -1.20
N ASN A 55 -19.00 -4.71 -2.02
CA ASN A 55 -18.89 -6.16 -1.82
C ASN A 55 -17.55 -6.77 -2.28
N THR A 56 -16.64 -5.98 -2.86
CA THR A 56 -15.29 -6.45 -3.16
C THR A 56 -14.63 -6.89 -1.86
N THR A 57 -14.01 -8.07 -1.86
CA THR A 57 -13.30 -8.59 -0.71
C THR A 57 -11.83 -8.18 -0.77
N VAL A 58 -11.15 -8.25 0.37
CA VAL A 58 -9.70 -8.11 0.45
C VAL A 58 -9.00 -9.13 -0.47
N GLY A 59 -9.50 -10.37 -0.54
CA GLY A 59 -8.98 -11.40 -1.45
C GLY A 59 -9.04 -10.99 -2.92
N HIS A 60 -10.14 -10.37 -3.36
CA HIS A 60 -10.24 -9.81 -4.72
C HIS A 60 -9.19 -8.72 -4.97
N LEU A 61 -8.90 -7.88 -3.99
CA LEU A 61 -7.85 -6.86 -4.11
C LEU A 61 -6.44 -7.47 -4.17
N CYS A 62 -6.17 -8.52 -3.38
CA CYS A 62 -4.92 -9.27 -3.42
C CYS A 62 -4.67 -9.87 -4.81
N GLU A 63 -5.67 -10.54 -5.37
CA GLU A 63 -5.62 -11.08 -6.73
C GLU A 63 -5.47 -9.99 -7.78
N TYR A 64 -6.20 -8.87 -7.65
CA TYR A 64 -6.04 -7.71 -8.53
C TYR A 64 -4.59 -7.24 -8.59
N ILE A 65 -3.91 -7.06 -7.45
CA ILE A 65 -2.51 -6.61 -7.41
C ILE A 65 -1.62 -7.59 -8.17
N LEU A 66 -1.75 -8.89 -7.87
CA LEU A 66 -0.92 -9.93 -8.47
C LEU A 66 -1.11 -9.99 -9.99
N GLN A 67 -2.36 -10.00 -10.46
CA GLN A 67 -2.69 -10.04 -11.89
C GLN A 67 -2.25 -8.77 -12.60
N ARG A 68 -2.47 -7.60 -11.98
CA ARG A 68 -2.14 -6.32 -12.59
C ARG A 68 -0.64 -6.16 -12.78
N VAL A 69 0.16 -6.53 -11.77
CA VAL A 69 1.62 -6.56 -11.89
C VAL A 69 2.05 -7.50 -13.02
N ARG A 70 1.50 -8.71 -13.09
CA ARG A 70 1.84 -9.70 -14.13
C ARG A 70 1.54 -9.20 -15.55
N ILE A 71 0.42 -8.51 -15.74
CA ILE A 71 0.03 -7.95 -17.04
C ILE A 71 0.97 -6.81 -17.42
N GLU A 72 1.25 -5.90 -16.48
CA GLU A 72 2.08 -4.72 -16.75
C GLU A 72 3.57 -5.08 -16.90
N SER A 73 4.05 -6.10 -16.20
CA SER A 73 5.44 -6.56 -16.28
C SER A 73 5.70 -7.54 -17.42
N TYR A 74 4.73 -7.83 -18.29
CA TYR A 74 4.84 -8.92 -19.27
C TYR A 74 6.11 -8.81 -20.14
N ALA A 75 6.48 -7.60 -20.57
CA ALA A 75 7.69 -7.34 -21.35
C ALA A 75 9.00 -7.43 -20.54
N GLU A 76 8.93 -7.24 -19.21
CA GLU A 76 10.07 -7.26 -18.28
C GLU A 76 10.28 -8.64 -17.63
N THR A 77 9.33 -9.57 -17.80
CA THR A 77 9.30 -10.81 -17.03
C THR A 77 10.29 -11.83 -17.57
N SER A 78 11.44 -11.95 -16.92
CA SER A 78 12.34 -13.09 -17.09
C SER A 78 11.72 -14.38 -16.53
N LYS A 79 12.22 -15.55 -16.96
CA LYS A 79 11.81 -16.84 -16.37
C LYS A 79 11.95 -16.88 -14.85
N LYS A 80 12.94 -16.16 -14.28
CA LYS A 80 13.19 -16.06 -12.84
C LYS A 80 12.11 -15.25 -12.11
N SER A 81 11.66 -14.13 -12.67
CA SER A 81 10.61 -13.32 -12.04
C SER A 81 9.23 -13.99 -12.16
N ALA A 82 8.95 -14.70 -13.25
CA ALA A 82 7.74 -15.51 -13.36
C ALA A 82 7.66 -16.60 -12.26
N GLN A 83 8.79 -17.26 -11.99
CA GLN A 83 8.88 -18.28 -10.94
C GLN A 83 8.74 -17.67 -9.53
N TYR A 84 9.33 -16.49 -9.31
CA TYR A 84 9.14 -15.73 -8.08
C TYR A 84 7.66 -15.47 -7.82
N PHE A 85 6.93 -14.89 -8.78
CA PHE A 85 5.51 -14.57 -8.59
C PHE A 85 4.60 -15.80 -8.45
N ALA A 86 4.96 -16.93 -9.06
CA ALA A 86 4.20 -18.17 -8.91
C ALA A 86 4.17 -18.68 -7.45
N GLN A 87 5.20 -18.34 -6.67
CA GLN A 87 5.35 -18.74 -5.27
C GLN A 87 4.87 -17.67 -4.29
N LYS A 88 4.44 -16.49 -4.75
CA LYS A 88 4.02 -15.39 -3.89
C LYS A 88 2.50 -15.26 -3.79
N ARG A 89 2.04 -14.79 -2.64
CA ARG A 89 0.70 -14.23 -2.40
C ARG A 89 0.84 -12.79 -1.92
N VAL A 90 -0.24 -12.02 -2.08
CA VAL A 90 -0.30 -10.64 -1.60
C VAL A 90 -0.97 -10.62 -0.23
N LEU A 91 -0.41 -9.86 0.70
CA LEU A 91 -1.09 -9.48 1.94
C LEU A 91 -1.44 -8.00 1.88
N LEU A 92 -2.66 -7.68 2.30
CA LEU A 92 -3.14 -6.32 2.45
C LEU A 92 -3.32 -5.97 3.92
N CYS A 93 -2.98 -4.73 4.23
CA CYS A 93 -3.09 -4.18 5.57
C CYS A 93 -3.63 -2.76 5.50
N LEU A 94 -4.26 -2.29 6.57
CA LEU A 94 -4.68 -0.90 6.67
C LEU A 94 -3.48 0.03 6.85
N ALA A 95 -3.45 1.13 6.11
CA ALA A 95 -2.51 2.21 6.39
C ALA A 95 -2.99 2.98 7.63
N LYS A 96 -2.31 2.80 8.77
CA LYS A 96 -2.52 3.67 9.93
C LYS A 96 -2.09 5.09 9.56
N SER A 97 -3.06 5.98 9.46
CA SER A 97 -2.84 7.41 9.18
C SER A 97 -2.70 8.22 10.47
N ASP A 98 -3.37 7.76 11.53
CA ASP A 98 -3.34 8.35 12.86
C ASP A 98 -2.40 7.48 13.72
N LEU A 99 -1.12 7.86 13.78
CA LEU A 99 -0.12 7.20 14.62
C LEU A 99 -0.20 7.78 16.03
N THR A 100 -0.31 6.91 17.02
CA THR A 100 -0.16 7.27 18.43
C THR A 100 1.31 7.15 18.87
N LEU A 101 1.67 7.69 20.04
CA LEU A 101 3.03 7.53 20.58
C LEU A 101 3.42 6.06 20.74
N ASP A 102 2.45 5.19 21.07
CA ASP A 102 2.64 3.74 21.18
C ASP A 102 2.97 3.07 19.82
N ASP A 103 2.64 3.72 18.71
CA ASP A 103 2.91 3.23 17.35
C ASP A 103 4.30 3.65 16.83
N VAL A 104 5.04 4.50 17.57
CA VAL A 104 6.29 5.11 17.10
C VAL A 104 7.47 4.60 17.92
N LEU A 105 8.38 3.85 17.28
CA LEU A 105 9.70 3.58 17.84
C LEU A 105 10.67 4.66 17.37
N VAL A 106 11.15 5.47 18.31
CA VAL A 106 12.27 6.37 18.04
C VAL A 106 13.55 5.60 18.29
N VAL A 107 14.47 5.62 17.32
CA VAL A 107 15.80 5.07 17.49
C VAL A 107 16.84 6.17 17.28
N ASN A 108 17.90 6.10 18.08
CA ASN A 108 19.09 6.93 17.89
C ASN A 108 20.18 6.08 17.24
N GLU A 109 20.84 6.63 16.23
CA GLU A 109 22.00 5.99 15.60
C GLU A 109 23.23 6.26 16.47
N THR A 110 23.86 5.21 16.98
CA THR A 110 25.03 5.30 17.87
C THR A 110 26.36 5.24 17.12
N GLY A 111 26.32 5.23 15.78
CA GLY A 111 27.46 4.94 14.90
C GLY A 111 27.54 3.45 14.50
N GLU A 112 28.31 3.15 13.46
CA GLU A 112 28.54 1.78 12.92
C GLU A 112 27.26 1.02 12.52
N GLY A 113 26.18 1.73 12.18
CA GLY A 113 24.89 1.11 11.84
C GLY A 113 24.17 0.48 13.03
N GLN A 114 24.56 0.82 14.26
CA GLN A 114 23.86 0.41 15.47
C GLN A 114 22.79 1.42 15.85
N PHE A 115 21.64 0.90 16.33
CA PHE A 115 20.47 1.68 16.69
C PHE A 115 20.04 1.35 18.12
N THR A 116 19.80 2.37 18.93
CA THR A 116 19.23 2.22 20.29
C THR A 116 17.82 2.79 20.33
N ALA A 117 16.86 2.03 20.83
CA ALA A 117 15.50 2.52 21.07
C ALA A 117 15.49 3.62 22.15
N VAL A 118 14.84 4.73 21.85
CA VAL A 118 14.63 5.87 22.75
C VAL A 118 13.17 5.82 23.21
N ASN A 119 12.97 5.77 24.53
CA ASN A 119 11.65 5.97 25.11
C ASN A 119 11.23 7.43 24.92
N VAL A 120 10.19 7.65 24.11
CA VAL A 120 9.62 8.98 23.90
C VAL A 120 8.71 9.29 25.09
N CYS A 121 9.21 10.03 26.06
CA CYS A 121 8.38 10.61 27.12
C CYS A 121 7.74 11.94 26.64
N GLU A 122 6.62 12.34 27.27
CA GLU A 122 5.95 13.61 26.97
C GLU A 122 6.91 14.81 27.08
N ARG A 123 6.72 15.80 26.19
CA ARG A 123 7.60 16.97 25.97
C ARG A 123 7.97 17.64 27.30
N ASN A 124 9.17 17.37 27.82
CA ASN A 124 9.93 18.27 28.70
C ASN A 124 11.35 17.74 28.99
N SER A 125 12.18 17.50 27.97
CA SER A 125 13.65 17.52 28.16
C SER A 125 14.43 17.40 26.85
N CYS A 126 15.29 18.38 26.62
CA CYS A 126 16.44 18.39 25.72
C CYS A 126 16.25 18.61 24.22
N SER A 127 16.80 19.75 23.79
CA SER A 127 17.14 20.10 22.41
C SER A 127 18.46 19.44 22.01
N THR A 128 18.42 18.55 21.02
CA THR A 128 19.48 18.09 20.08
C THR A 128 19.46 16.58 19.90
N THR A 129 18.57 16.07 19.05
CA THR A 129 18.68 14.71 18.51
C THR A 129 18.07 14.64 17.11
N VAL A 130 18.85 14.17 16.14
CA VAL A 130 18.33 13.69 14.87
C VAL A 130 17.66 12.35 15.17
N SER A 131 16.34 12.34 15.16
CA SER A 131 15.55 11.16 15.49
C SER A 131 15.21 10.41 14.21
N VAL A 132 15.64 9.14 14.11
CA VAL A 132 15.18 8.23 13.05
C VAL A 132 13.92 7.55 13.56
N PHE A 133 12.81 7.78 12.89
CA PHE A 133 11.52 7.18 13.23
C PHE A 133 11.36 5.88 12.46
N THR A 134 11.27 4.76 13.19
CA THR A 134 10.94 3.46 12.59
C THR A 134 9.61 3.03 13.17
N ILE A 135 8.61 2.82 12.31
CA ILE A 135 7.31 2.31 12.77
C ILE A 135 7.51 0.82 13.05
N ASN A 136 7.44 0.43 14.32
CA ASN A 136 7.43 -0.99 14.68
C ASN A 136 6.16 -1.61 14.10
N SER A 137 6.35 -2.61 13.24
CA SER A 137 5.32 -3.50 12.68
C SER A 137 4.39 -4.08 13.78
N PRO A 138 3.10 -4.43 13.52
CA PRO A 138 2.66 -4.92 12.22
C PRO A 138 1.42 -4.24 11.68
N PHE A 139 1.53 -3.87 10.41
CA PHE A 139 0.41 -3.93 9.49
C PHE A 139 -0.23 -5.33 9.61
N LYS A 140 -1.28 -5.44 10.43
CA LYS A 140 -2.03 -6.68 10.62
C LYS A 140 -2.65 -7.02 9.28
N ALA A 141 -2.34 -8.20 8.77
CA ALA A 141 -2.94 -8.70 7.55
C ALA A 141 -4.46 -8.75 7.74
N LEU A 142 -5.18 -8.17 6.79
CA LEU A 142 -6.62 -8.21 6.74
C LEU A 142 -7.09 -9.62 6.35
N ASP A 143 -8.23 -10.03 6.88
CA ASP A 143 -8.90 -11.25 6.44
C ASP A 143 -9.33 -11.09 4.98
N GLU A 144 -9.00 -12.08 4.14
CA GLU A 144 -9.30 -12.06 2.71
C GLU A 144 -10.80 -12.10 2.41
N SER A 145 -11.62 -12.58 3.35
CA SER A 145 -13.09 -12.62 3.25
C SER A 145 -13.76 -11.28 3.55
N LEU A 146 -13.04 -10.34 4.20
CA LEU A 146 -13.56 -9.05 4.60
C LEU A 146 -13.90 -8.19 3.38
N THR A 147 -15.09 -7.59 3.37
CA THR A 147 -15.51 -6.68 2.28
C THR A 147 -15.02 -5.26 2.49
N ILE A 148 -15.01 -4.46 1.41
CA ILE A 148 -14.69 -3.03 1.50
C ILE A 148 -15.69 -2.29 2.38
N GLU A 149 -16.96 -2.70 2.38
CA GLU A 149 -17.98 -2.15 3.26
C GLU A 149 -17.72 -2.42 4.74
N GLN A 150 -17.32 -3.66 5.07
CA GLN A 150 -16.93 -4.03 6.43
C GLN A 150 -15.68 -3.26 6.87
N LEU A 151 -14.66 -3.15 5.99
CA LEU A 151 -13.47 -2.32 6.23
C LEU A 151 -13.81 -0.86 6.54
N LYS A 152 -14.76 -0.28 5.82
CA LYS A 152 -15.24 1.08 6.11
C LYS A 152 -15.91 1.16 7.47
N THR A 153 -16.61 0.12 7.90
CA THR A 153 -17.38 0.17 9.16
C THR A 153 -16.48 -0.02 10.37
N GLU A 154 -15.54 -0.97 10.30
CA GLU A 154 -14.70 -1.38 11.43
C GLU A 154 -13.51 -0.43 11.66
N HIS A 155 -12.99 0.21 10.61
CA HIS A 155 -11.69 0.89 10.67
C HIS A 155 -11.70 2.34 10.15
N TRP A 156 -12.85 2.85 9.73
CA TRP A 156 -12.98 4.18 9.10
C TRP A 156 -13.72 5.19 9.99
N SER A 157 -13.30 5.28 11.26
CA SER A 157 -13.84 6.23 12.25
C SER A 157 -13.83 7.69 11.78
N ASN A 158 -12.92 8.05 10.85
CA ASN A 158 -12.77 9.42 10.35
C ASN A 158 -13.44 9.73 9.00
N ARG A 159 -14.14 8.79 8.35
CA ARG A 159 -14.88 9.01 7.07
C ARG A 159 -14.10 9.64 5.90
N LYS A 160 -12.78 9.87 6.02
CA LYS A 160 -11.96 10.59 5.03
C LYS A 160 -11.53 9.69 3.87
N ARG A 161 -12.33 9.63 2.80
CA ARG A 161 -11.93 9.00 1.51
C ARG A 161 -10.59 9.57 1.01
N PRO A 162 -9.76 8.78 0.30
CA PRO A 162 -9.92 7.37 -0.10
C PRO A 162 -9.38 6.36 0.92
N ILE A 163 -9.83 5.09 0.86
CA ILE A 163 -9.30 4.00 1.71
C ILE A 163 -7.85 3.70 1.38
N LYS A 164 -6.95 3.88 2.35
CA LYS A 164 -5.52 3.63 2.18
C LYS A 164 -5.16 2.26 2.72
N LEU A 165 -4.69 1.40 1.82
CA LEU A 165 -4.16 0.08 2.15
C LEU A 165 -2.68 0.01 1.77
N ILE A 166 -1.96 -0.91 2.41
CA ILE A 166 -0.57 -1.26 2.12
C ILE A 166 -0.53 -2.73 1.70
N PHE A 167 0.20 -3.02 0.63
CA PHE A 167 0.37 -4.39 0.14
C PHE A 167 1.83 -4.85 0.20
N LYS A 168 2.02 -6.14 0.44
CA LYS A 168 3.33 -6.81 0.35
C LYS A 168 3.21 -8.20 -0.24
N PHE A 169 4.30 -8.69 -0.83
CA PHE A 169 4.40 -10.07 -1.31
C PHE A 169 5.01 -10.96 -0.23
N VAL A 170 4.38 -12.11 0.02
CA VAL A 170 4.88 -13.15 0.93
C VAL A 170 4.83 -14.51 0.24
N ASP A 171 5.59 -15.48 0.74
CA ASP A 171 5.55 -16.83 0.20
C ASP A 171 4.17 -17.48 0.41
N ARG A 172 3.74 -18.27 -0.59
CA ARG A 172 2.59 -19.16 -0.46
C ARG A 172 3.01 -20.31 0.46
N SER A 173 2.43 -20.33 1.66
CA SER A 173 2.46 -21.48 2.58
C SER A 173 1.63 -22.63 2.03
#